data_AF-A0A536WD05-F1
#
_entry.id   AF-A0A536WD05-F1
#
_cell.length_a   1.000
_cell.length_b   1.000
_cell.length_c   1.000
_cell.angle_alpha   90.00
_cell.angle_beta   90.00
_cell.angle_gamma   90.00
#
_symmetry.space_group_name_H-M   'P 1'
#
loop_
_entity.id
_entity.type
_entity.pdbx_description
1 polymer ?
#
loop_
_entity_poly.entity_id
_entity_poly.type
_entity_poly.pdbx_seq_one_letter_code
_entity_poly.pdbx_strand_id
1 'polypeptide(L)'
;MNTMASAFKTDRARAWTRERLDQLSRQELVNLQANAQRLGEQELAALCAALLEERPRKLMPRTRAFEARGVWLYDPRTSWSGVRKADGAVVMALWQPAVKSRDGGCRCLLWAPNVGGARPWSDSPAGRERLEHCKLAIERQGAEGLLVYGQPLEGRLPEDRASTVLGIDAETVIRFQVELRGAEYWACWGKKTI
;
A
#
# COMPACT_ATOMS: atom_id res chain seq x y z
N MET A 1 39.78 20.08 -5.72
CA MET A 1 38.95 20.06 -6.94
C MET A 1 38.25 18.71 -7.01
N ASN A 2 36.92 18.67 -6.87
CA ASN A 2 36.15 17.43 -7.00
C ASN A 2 34.92 17.68 -7.89
N THR A 3 35.19 18.17 -9.09
CA THR A 3 34.20 18.75 -10.01
C THR A 3 33.41 17.68 -10.78
N MET A 4 33.90 16.45 -10.91
CA MET A 4 33.24 15.40 -11.68
C MET A 4 32.00 14.82 -11.00
N ALA A 5 32.05 14.53 -9.69
CA ALA A 5 30.92 13.91 -8.98
C ALA A 5 29.68 14.83 -8.91
N SER A 6 29.89 16.15 -8.95
CA SER A 6 28.81 17.13 -9.01
C SER A 6 28.16 17.16 -10.38
N ALA A 7 28.93 17.14 -11.47
CA ALA A 7 28.42 17.23 -12.84
C ALA A 7 27.52 16.04 -13.22
N PHE A 8 27.87 14.81 -12.83
CA PHE A 8 27.07 13.61 -13.11
C PHE A 8 25.71 13.58 -12.38
N LYS A 9 25.60 14.23 -11.21
CA LYS A 9 24.31 14.37 -10.50
C LYS A 9 23.42 15.40 -11.17
N THR A 10 23.99 16.52 -11.62
CA THR A 10 23.24 17.60 -12.28
C THR A 10 22.66 17.16 -13.62
N ASP A 11 23.35 16.28 -14.34
CA ASP A 11 22.89 15.76 -15.65
C ASP A 11 21.72 14.75 -15.52
N ARG A 12 21.69 13.96 -14.45
CA ARG A 12 20.57 13.03 -14.16
C ARG A 12 19.28 13.74 -13.78
N ALA A 13 19.36 14.82 -13.00
CA ALA A 13 18.18 15.62 -12.65
C ALA A 13 17.61 16.39 -13.87
N ARG A 14 18.48 16.88 -14.76
CA ARG A 14 18.07 17.53 -16.03
C ARG A 14 17.39 16.60 -17.04
N ALA A 15 17.54 15.28 -16.88
CA ALA A 15 16.92 14.30 -17.77
C ALA A 15 15.41 14.10 -17.53
N TRP A 16 14.88 14.54 -16.38
CA TRP A 16 13.48 14.39 -15.99
C TRP A 16 12.68 15.65 -16.30
N THR A 17 12.25 15.80 -17.55
CA THR A 17 11.32 16.86 -17.96
C THR A 17 9.87 16.48 -17.64
N ARG A 18 8.96 17.47 -17.57
CA ARG A 18 7.53 17.21 -17.32
C ARG A 18 6.94 16.27 -18.36
N GLU A 19 7.31 16.42 -19.63
CA GLU A 19 6.84 15.59 -20.74
C GLU A 19 7.23 14.12 -20.57
N ARG A 20 8.42 13.82 -20.03
CA ARG A 20 8.83 12.44 -19.74
C ARG A 20 8.10 11.86 -18.55
N LEU A 21 7.92 12.66 -17.51
CA LEU A 21 7.17 12.23 -16.33
C LEU A 21 5.69 11.96 -16.69
N ASP A 22 5.14 12.69 -17.65
CA ASP A 22 3.76 12.49 -18.09
C ASP A 22 3.53 11.16 -18.81
N GLN A 23 4.57 10.55 -19.38
CA GLN A 23 4.48 9.23 -20.02
C GLN A 23 4.50 8.06 -19.03
N LEU A 24 4.93 8.30 -17.79
CA LEU A 24 5.00 7.27 -16.77
C LEU A 24 3.61 6.90 -16.25
N SER A 25 3.41 5.62 -15.96
CA SER A 25 2.25 5.17 -15.18
C SER A 25 2.26 5.77 -13.77
N ARG A 26 1.11 5.74 -13.09
CA ARG A 26 1.02 6.20 -11.70
C ARG A 26 2.01 5.45 -10.79
N GLN A 27 2.14 4.13 -10.96
CA GLN A 27 3.08 3.33 -10.17
C GLN A 27 4.54 3.71 -10.43
N GLU A 28 4.91 3.98 -11.69
CA GLU A 28 6.25 4.41 -12.03
C GLU A 28 6.57 5.78 -11.43
N LEU A 29 5.63 6.72 -11.44
CA LEU A 29 5.77 8.01 -10.76
C LEU A 29 5.93 7.84 -9.23
N VAL A 30 5.15 6.96 -8.60
CA VAL A 30 5.29 6.66 -7.17
C VAL A 30 6.67 6.06 -6.86
N ASN A 31 7.13 5.11 -7.68
CA ASN A 31 8.45 4.49 -7.52
C ASN A 31 9.57 5.50 -7.74
N LEU A 32 9.44 6.37 -8.75
CA LEU A 32 10.42 7.43 -9.04
C LEU A 32 10.48 8.44 -7.89
N GLN A 33 9.34 8.87 -7.37
CA GLN A 33 9.26 9.75 -6.20
C GLN A 33 9.99 9.15 -5.00
N ALA A 34 9.71 7.88 -4.66
CA ALA A 34 10.36 7.19 -3.55
C ALA A 34 11.88 7.06 -3.75
N ASN A 35 12.32 6.78 -4.99
CA ASN A 35 13.74 6.73 -5.34
C ASN A 35 14.42 8.09 -5.23
N ALA A 36 13.78 9.16 -5.74
CA ALA A 36 14.28 10.53 -5.64
C ALA A 36 14.46 10.95 -4.18
N GLN A 37 13.47 10.66 -3.32
CA GLN A 37 13.57 10.89 -1.87
C GLN A 37 14.75 10.12 -1.25
N ARG A 38 14.94 8.85 -1.62
CA ARG A 38 16.04 8.02 -1.13
C ARG A 38 17.41 8.57 -1.55
N LEU A 39 17.50 9.16 -2.75
CA LEU A 39 18.73 9.72 -3.32
C LEU A 39 18.97 11.19 -2.93
N GLY A 40 18.03 11.84 -2.25
CA GLY A 40 18.11 13.26 -1.86
C GLY A 40 17.78 14.24 -2.98
N GLU A 41 17.15 13.77 -4.06
CA GLU A 41 16.72 14.59 -5.21
C GLU A 41 15.36 15.25 -4.92
N GLN A 42 15.36 16.28 -4.07
CA GLN A 42 14.13 16.89 -3.54
C GLN A 42 13.24 17.53 -4.62
N GLU A 43 13.83 18.20 -5.61
CA GLU A 43 13.07 18.85 -6.70
C GLU A 43 12.31 17.82 -7.55
N LEU A 44 12.97 16.71 -7.91
CA LEU A 44 12.32 15.63 -8.65
C LEU A 44 11.22 14.95 -7.82
N ALA A 45 11.47 14.73 -6.52
CA ALA A 45 10.46 14.18 -5.62
C ALA A 45 9.23 15.08 -5.50
N ALA A 46 9.42 16.40 -5.43
CA ALA A 46 8.34 17.38 -5.40
C ALA A 46 7.57 17.44 -6.73
N LEU A 47 8.26 17.39 -7.86
CA LEU A 47 7.63 17.36 -9.19
C LEU A 47 6.79 16.09 -9.39
N CYS A 48 7.31 14.93 -8.99
CA CYS A 48 6.54 13.69 -9.00
C CYS A 48 5.31 13.78 -8.08
N ALA A 49 5.45 14.41 -6.90
CA ALA A 49 4.34 14.61 -5.96
C ALA A 49 3.22 15.44 -6.59
N ALA A 50 3.55 16.58 -7.20
CA ALA A 50 2.59 17.46 -7.85
C ALA A 50 1.84 16.74 -8.99
N LEU A 51 2.55 16.00 -9.84
CA LEU A 51 1.93 15.22 -10.91
C LEU A 51 1.00 14.11 -10.37
N LEU A 52 1.36 13.49 -9.25
CA LEU A 52 0.53 12.47 -8.60
C LEU A 52 -0.74 13.05 -7.97
N GLU A 53 -0.71 14.31 -7.55
CA GLU A 53 -1.87 15.07 -7.04
C GLU A 53 -2.79 15.52 -8.18
N GLU A 54 -2.23 16.03 -9.28
CA GLU A 54 -2.98 16.43 -10.47
C GLU A 54 -3.68 15.24 -11.14
N ARG A 55 -3.11 14.03 -11.05
CA ARG A 55 -3.68 12.84 -11.66
C ARG A 55 -4.83 12.27 -10.83
N PRO A 56 -6.06 12.24 -11.38
CA PRO A 56 -7.17 11.57 -10.70
C PRO A 56 -6.84 10.09 -10.52
N ARG A 57 -7.11 9.57 -9.32
CA ARG A 57 -6.97 8.13 -9.05
C ARG A 57 -8.07 7.38 -9.78
N LYS A 58 -7.71 6.35 -10.52
CA LYS A 58 -8.69 5.43 -11.12
C LYS A 58 -9.15 4.43 -10.07
N LEU A 59 -10.09 4.86 -9.24
CA LEU A 59 -10.69 4.01 -8.21
C LEU A 59 -11.62 2.98 -8.86
N MET A 60 -11.56 1.75 -8.37
CA MET A 60 -12.41 0.67 -8.86
C MET A 60 -13.02 -0.16 -7.72
N PRO A 61 -14.09 -0.92 -8.00
CA PRO A 61 -14.67 -1.84 -7.01
C PRO A 61 -13.64 -2.85 -6.50
N ARG A 62 -13.75 -3.25 -5.22
CA ARG A 62 -12.81 -4.16 -4.55
C ARG A 62 -12.52 -5.40 -5.38
N THR A 63 -13.55 -6.10 -5.84
CA THR A 63 -13.41 -7.35 -6.60
C THR A 63 -12.55 -7.15 -7.84
N ARG A 64 -12.83 -6.11 -8.63
CA ARG A 64 -12.06 -5.76 -9.83
C ARG A 64 -10.61 -5.37 -9.50
N ALA A 65 -10.37 -4.70 -8.38
CA ALA A 65 -9.01 -4.36 -7.96
C ALA A 65 -8.17 -5.60 -7.66
N PHE A 66 -8.74 -6.59 -6.97
CA PHE A 66 -8.08 -7.87 -6.72
C PHE A 66 -7.87 -8.67 -8.01
N GLU A 67 -8.87 -8.71 -8.89
CA GLU A 67 -8.76 -9.40 -10.20
C GLU A 67 -7.68 -8.77 -11.10
N ALA A 68 -7.55 -7.44 -11.10
CA ALA A 68 -6.45 -6.73 -11.78
C ALA A 68 -5.06 -7.10 -11.22
N ARG A 69 -5.01 -7.68 -10.02
CA ARG A 69 -3.81 -8.27 -9.40
C ARG A 69 -3.78 -9.79 -9.52
N GLY A 70 -4.62 -10.42 -10.34
CA GLY A 70 -4.67 -11.88 -10.50
C GLY A 70 -5.10 -12.61 -9.23
N VAL A 71 -5.85 -11.95 -8.35
CA VAL A 71 -6.41 -12.54 -7.13
C VAL A 71 -7.92 -12.65 -7.26
N TRP A 72 -8.43 -13.85 -7.06
CA TRP A 72 -9.86 -14.11 -6.93
C TRP A 72 -10.17 -14.30 -5.45
N LEU A 73 -10.99 -13.41 -4.90
CA LEU A 73 -11.40 -13.44 -3.50
C LEU A 73 -12.23 -14.70 -3.21
N TYR A 74 -12.04 -15.30 -2.04
CA TYR A 74 -12.80 -16.48 -1.60
C TYR A 74 -14.29 -16.15 -1.48
N ASP A 75 -14.63 -15.08 -0.76
CA ASP A 75 -15.97 -14.49 -0.74
C ASP A 75 -15.89 -13.04 -1.24
N PRO A 76 -16.33 -12.76 -2.48
CA PRO A 76 -16.34 -11.41 -3.05
C PRO A 76 -17.17 -10.38 -2.27
N ARG A 77 -17.99 -10.79 -1.29
CA ARG A 77 -18.79 -9.90 -0.43
C ARG A 77 -18.05 -9.51 0.84
N THR A 78 -17.26 -10.40 1.42
CA THR A 78 -16.67 -10.19 2.76
C THR A 78 -15.15 -10.25 2.79
N SER A 79 -14.48 -10.91 1.85
CA SER A 79 -13.02 -11.04 1.84
C SER A 79 -12.32 -9.71 1.52
N TRP A 80 -11.26 -9.42 2.26
CA TRP A 80 -10.44 -8.20 2.13
C TRP A 80 -8.96 -8.48 1.87
N SER A 81 -8.66 -9.73 1.56
CA SER A 81 -7.33 -10.24 1.28
C SER A 81 -7.46 -11.51 0.45
N GLY A 82 -6.42 -11.89 -0.28
CA GLY A 82 -6.38 -13.14 -1.02
C GLY A 82 -4.96 -13.51 -1.43
N VAL A 83 -4.81 -14.74 -1.93
CA VAL A 83 -3.53 -15.25 -2.43
C VAL A 83 -3.58 -15.35 -3.94
N ARG A 84 -2.59 -14.75 -4.61
CA ARG A 84 -2.44 -14.83 -6.06
C ARG A 84 -1.97 -16.23 -6.44
N LYS A 85 -2.70 -16.88 -7.36
CA LYS A 85 -2.40 -18.27 -7.77
C LYS A 85 -1.06 -18.41 -8.51
N ALA A 86 -0.64 -17.37 -9.23
CA ALA A 86 0.53 -17.43 -10.10
C ALA A 86 1.86 -17.57 -9.33
N ASP A 87 2.00 -16.88 -8.20
CA ASP A 87 3.26 -16.75 -7.46
C ASP A 87 3.09 -16.91 -5.93
N GLY A 88 1.86 -17.09 -5.45
CA GLY A 88 1.59 -17.08 -4.02
C GLY A 88 1.73 -15.70 -3.37
N ALA A 89 1.73 -14.59 -4.11
CA ALA A 89 1.75 -13.28 -3.46
C ALA A 89 0.47 -13.09 -2.64
N VAL A 90 0.63 -12.78 -1.35
CA VAL A 90 -0.50 -12.35 -0.51
C VAL A 90 -0.83 -10.91 -0.87
N VAL A 91 -2.08 -10.64 -1.23
CA VAL A 91 -2.58 -9.30 -1.54
C VAL A 91 -3.63 -8.92 -0.50
N MET A 92 -3.53 -7.73 0.07
CA MET A 92 -4.46 -7.23 1.07
C MET A 92 -4.94 -5.83 0.72
N ALA A 93 -6.21 -5.53 1.00
CA ALA A 93 -6.69 -4.17 0.97
C ALA A 93 -6.30 -3.46 2.29
N LEU A 94 -5.84 -2.22 2.19
CA LEU A 94 -5.44 -1.38 3.32
C LEU A 94 -6.21 -0.05 3.24
N TRP A 95 -6.92 0.32 4.30
CA TRP A 95 -7.55 1.63 4.37
C TRP A 95 -6.49 2.73 4.37
N GLN A 96 -6.56 3.62 3.38
CA GLN A 96 -5.67 4.76 3.30
C GLN A 96 -5.74 5.64 4.57
N PRO A 97 -6.93 5.95 5.16
CA PRO A 97 -6.99 6.73 6.39
C PRO A 97 -6.39 6.05 7.63
N ALA A 98 -6.25 4.72 7.61
CA ALA A 98 -5.68 3.95 8.71
C ALA A 98 -4.14 3.86 8.64
N VAL A 99 -3.54 4.30 7.54
CA VAL A 99 -2.09 4.33 7.37
C VAL A 99 -1.49 5.42 8.25
N LYS A 100 -0.63 5.00 9.18
CA LYS A 100 0.12 5.91 10.05
C LYS A 100 1.54 6.01 9.56
N SER A 101 1.97 7.21 9.18
CA SER A 101 3.38 7.53 8.92
C SER A 101 4.10 7.78 10.26
N ARG A 102 5.22 7.10 10.50
CA ARG A 102 6.07 7.29 11.69
C ARG A 102 7.51 6.87 11.39
N ASP A 103 8.49 7.65 11.86
CA ASP A 103 9.92 7.32 11.85
C ASP A 103 10.45 6.96 10.43
N GLY A 104 9.99 7.70 9.42
CA GLY A 104 10.39 7.48 8.02
C GLY A 104 9.76 6.26 7.35
N GLY A 105 8.86 5.53 8.02
CA GLY A 105 8.08 4.45 7.44
C GLY A 105 6.57 4.63 7.65
N CYS A 106 5.81 3.73 7.06
CA CYS A 106 4.36 3.66 7.18
C CYS A 106 3.96 2.33 7.82
N ARG A 107 2.87 2.36 8.59
CA ARG A 107 2.27 1.16 9.15
C ARG A 107 0.75 1.20 9.13
N CYS A 108 0.15 0.02 9.03
CA CYS A 108 -1.31 -0.17 9.09
C CYS A 108 -1.62 -1.44 9.89
N LEU A 109 -2.63 -1.39 10.76
CA LEU A 109 -3.11 -2.60 11.44
C LEU A 109 -3.77 -3.51 10.41
N LEU A 110 -3.38 -4.79 10.39
CA LEU A 110 -3.98 -5.80 9.52
C LEU A 110 -4.99 -6.66 10.26
N TRP A 111 -4.64 -7.07 11.48
CA TRP A 111 -5.47 -7.91 12.34
C TRP A 111 -5.07 -7.79 13.81
N ALA A 112 -6.03 -7.91 14.71
CA ALA A 112 -5.82 -7.95 16.16
C ALA A 112 -6.94 -8.79 16.80
N PRO A 113 -6.71 -9.42 17.97
CA PRO A 113 -7.75 -10.20 18.64
C PRO A 113 -8.94 -9.33 19.10
N ASN A 114 -10.12 -9.95 19.13
CA ASN A 114 -11.33 -9.34 19.65
C ASN A 114 -11.40 -9.40 21.19
N VAL A 115 -10.56 -8.61 21.86
CA VAL A 115 -10.59 -8.52 23.33
C VAL A 115 -11.73 -7.60 23.76
N GLY A 116 -12.61 -8.11 24.63
CA GLY A 116 -13.71 -7.32 25.21
C GLY A 116 -14.72 -6.79 24.20
N GLY A 117 -14.84 -7.40 23.01
CA GLY A 117 -15.74 -6.95 21.96
C GLY A 117 -15.24 -5.75 21.16
N ALA A 118 -13.99 -5.32 21.35
CA ALA A 118 -13.43 -4.14 20.67
C ALA A 118 -13.28 -4.32 19.15
N ARG A 119 -13.23 -5.57 18.65
CA ARG A 119 -13.01 -5.89 17.24
C ARG A 119 -13.81 -7.13 16.79
N PRO A 120 -15.15 -7.07 16.76
CA PRO A 120 -15.99 -8.24 16.45
C PRO A 120 -15.72 -8.85 15.07
N TRP A 121 -15.27 -8.04 14.12
CA TRP A 121 -14.92 -8.46 12.77
C TRP A 121 -13.78 -9.50 12.77
N SER A 122 -12.87 -9.47 13.75
CA SER A 122 -11.68 -10.34 13.78
C SER A 122 -12.06 -11.81 13.88
N ASP A 123 -13.20 -12.08 14.51
CA ASP A 123 -13.75 -13.42 14.69
C ASP A 123 -14.65 -13.86 13.53
N SER A 124 -15.00 -12.96 12.61
CA SER A 124 -15.79 -13.27 11.41
C SER A 124 -15.00 -14.18 10.44
N PRO A 125 -15.67 -14.86 9.49
CA PRO A 125 -14.97 -15.66 8.48
C PRO A 125 -13.88 -14.87 7.72
N ALA A 126 -14.18 -13.64 7.28
CA ALA A 126 -13.22 -12.78 6.60
C ALA A 126 -12.07 -12.31 7.53
N GLY A 127 -12.37 -12.12 8.82
CA GLY A 127 -11.35 -11.81 9.83
C GLY A 127 -10.37 -12.96 10.03
N ARG A 128 -10.87 -14.19 10.13
CA ARG A 128 -10.04 -15.41 10.23
C ARG A 128 -9.25 -15.66 8.95
N GLU A 129 -9.87 -15.49 7.79
CA GLU A 129 -9.19 -15.55 6.48
C GLU A 129 -8.00 -14.57 6.45
N ARG A 130 -8.22 -13.31 6.86
CA ARG A 130 -7.17 -12.29 6.89
C ARG A 130 -6.05 -12.63 7.88
N LEU A 131 -6.37 -13.25 9.03
CA LEU A 131 -5.37 -13.74 9.97
C LEU A 131 -4.47 -14.81 9.32
N GLU A 132 -5.04 -15.78 8.61
CA GLU A 132 -4.25 -16.80 7.90
C GLU A 132 -3.37 -16.18 6.82
N HIS A 133 -3.87 -15.19 6.09
CA HIS A 133 -3.04 -14.44 5.14
C HIS A 133 -1.92 -13.62 5.81
N CYS A 134 -2.13 -13.11 7.03
CA CYS A 134 -1.07 -12.44 7.78
C CYS A 134 0.06 -13.40 8.14
N LYS A 135 -0.27 -14.60 8.63
CA LYS A 135 0.72 -15.66 8.93
C LYS A 135 1.48 -16.05 7.66
N LEU A 136 0.76 -16.26 6.57
CA LEU A 136 1.36 -16.61 5.27
C LEU A 136 2.27 -15.51 4.72
N ALA A 137 1.91 -14.23 4.92
CA ALA A 137 2.75 -13.10 4.51
C ALA A 137 4.04 -12.99 5.34
N ILE A 138 4.02 -13.39 6.62
CA ILE A 138 5.24 -13.51 7.44
C ILE A 138 6.13 -14.62 6.87
N GLU A 139 5.57 -15.80 6.62
CA GLU A 139 6.30 -16.94 6.04
C GLU A 139 6.95 -16.59 4.69
N ARG A 140 6.23 -15.82 3.87
CA ARG A 140 6.69 -15.35 2.54
C ARG A 140 7.52 -14.08 2.58
N GLN A 141 7.79 -13.54 3.78
CA GLN A 141 8.59 -12.32 4.01
C GLN A 141 8.05 -11.07 3.29
N GLY A 142 6.77 -11.04 2.94
CA GLY A 142 6.17 -9.91 2.23
C GLY A 142 4.75 -10.13 1.74
N ALA A 143 4.07 -9.01 1.49
CA ALA A 143 2.76 -8.95 0.88
C ALA A 143 2.60 -7.66 0.05
N GLU A 144 1.56 -7.64 -0.80
CA GLU A 144 1.14 -6.48 -1.57
C GLU A 144 -0.11 -5.84 -0.97
N GLY A 145 -0.17 -4.52 -0.99
CA GLY A 145 -1.23 -3.69 -0.44
C GLY A 145 -1.92 -2.88 -1.52
N LEU A 146 -3.24 -2.94 -1.55
CA LEU A 146 -4.10 -2.08 -2.36
C LEU A 146 -4.77 -1.05 -1.46
N LEU A 147 -4.64 0.24 -1.80
CA LEU A 147 -5.19 1.31 -0.97
C LEU A 147 -6.68 1.50 -1.21
N VAL A 148 -7.45 1.38 -0.13
CA VAL A 148 -8.89 1.66 -0.09
C VAL A 148 -9.10 3.12 0.29
N TYR A 149 -9.83 3.84 -0.56
CA TYR A 149 -10.23 5.22 -0.32
C TYR A 149 -11.72 5.27 0.04
N GLY A 150 -12.03 6.04 1.08
CA GLY A 150 -13.37 6.16 1.64
C GLY A 150 -13.30 6.44 3.13
N GLN A 151 -14.45 6.37 3.80
CA GLN A 151 -14.55 6.57 5.24
C GLN A 151 -14.88 5.24 5.93
N PRO A 152 -13.96 4.69 6.75
CA PRO A 152 -14.29 3.53 7.57
C PRO A 152 -15.35 3.91 8.62
N LEU A 153 -16.20 2.95 9.04
CA LEU A 153 -16.97 3.20 10.27
C LEU A 153 -16.02 3.25 11.45
N GLU A 154 -16.11 4.34 12.21
CA GLU A 154 -15.33 4.52 13.43
C GLU A 154 -15.54 3.35 14.39
N GLY A 155 -14.44 2.77 14.89
CA GLY A 155 -14.45 1.62 15.80
C GLY A 155 -14.62 0.24 15.15
N ARG A 156 -14.73 0.12 13.81
CA ARG A 156 -14.84 -1.18 13.11
C ARG A 156 -13.92 -1.25 11.88
N LEU A 157 -12.65 -1.57 12.11
CA LEU A 157 -11.67 -1.86 11.04
C LEU A 157 -11.32 -3.34 11.02
N PRO A 158 -11.47 -4.12 9.91
CA PRO A 158 -11.96 -3.75 8.59
C PRO A 158 -13.36 -4.29 8.25
N GLU A 159 -14.20 -3.38 7.76
CA GLU A 159 -14.81 -3.46 6.42
C GLU A 159 -16.02 -4.36 6.12
N ASP A 160 -16.79 -4.81 7.10
CA ASP A 160 -18.18 -5.19 6.78
C ASP A 160 -19.09 -3.95 6.67
N ARG A 161 -18.66 -2.80 7.20
CA ARG A 161 -19.40 -1.54 7.16
C ARG A 161 -18.45 -0.34 7.00
N ALA A 162 -18.44 0.27 5.83
CA ALA A 162 -17.87 1.59 5.61
C ALA A 162 -19.03 2.60 5.51
N SER A 163 -18.85 3.84 6.01
CA SER A 163 -19.86 4.87 5.78
C SER A 163 -19.89 5.26 4.29
N THR A 164 -18.72 5.20 3.63
CA THR A 164 -18.56 5.28 2.17
C THR A 164 -17.32 4.49 1.70
N VAL A 165 -17.44 3.75 0.61
CA VAL A 165 -16.28 3.23 -0.15
C VAL A 165 -16.23 3.99 -1.47
N LEU A 166 -15.24 4.86 -1.65
CA LEU A 166 -15.02 5.57 -2.92
C LEU A 166 -14.38 4.62 -3.96
N GLY A 167 -13.57 3.68 -3.49
CA GLY A 167 -13.01 2.59 -4.27
C GLY A 167 -11.57 2.27 -3.92
N ILE A 168 -10.98 1.32 -4.64
CA ILE A 168 -9.59 0.88 -4.47
C ILE A 168 -8.73 1.43 -5.61
N ASP A 169 -7.56 1.97 -5.27
CA ASP A 169 -6.51 2.27 -6.25
C ASP A 169 -5.76 0.97 -6.57
N ALA A 170 -6.01 0.42 -7.76
CA ALA A 170 -5.37 -0.81 -8.23
C ALA A 170 -4.04 -0.55 -8.96
N GLU A 171 -3.73 0.72 -9.27
CA GLU A 171 -2.49 1.09 -9.96
C GLU A 171 -1.35 1.25 -8.95
N THR A 172 -1.65 1.80 -7.77
CA THR A 172 -0.67 1.96 -6.69
C THR A 172 -0.64 0.72 -5.79
N VAL A 173 0.38 -0.11 -5.97
CA VAL A 173 0.65 -1.31 -5.17
C VAL A 173 1.77 -1.03 -4.18
N ILE A 174 1.46 -1.18 -2.90
CA ILE A 174 2.43 -1.06 -1.81
C ILE A 174 3.02 -2.43 -1.51
N ARG A 175 4.34 -2.55 -1.48
CA ARG A 175 5.01 -3.74 -0.93
C ARG A 175 5.29 -3.52 0.55
N PHE A 176 4.87 -4.44 1.40
CA PHE A 176 5.05 -4.34 2.85
C PHE A 176 5.44 -5.67 3.48
N GLN A 177 6.06 -5.59 4.65
CA GLN A 177 6.29 -6.72 5.54
C GLN A 177 5.20 -6.78 6.60
N VAL A 178 4.87 -7.99 7.05
CA VAL A 178 3.98 -8.19 8.18
C VAL A 178 4.81 -8.40 9.44
N GLU A 179 4.56 -7.59 10.47
CA GLU A 179 5.18 -7.73 11.78
C GLU A 179 4.12 -8.17 12.80
N LEU A 180 4.45 -9.22 13.58
CA LEU A 180 3.67 -9.59 14.76
C LEU A 180 4.17 -8.78 15.97
N ARG A 181 3.27 -8.05 16.62
CA ARG A 181 3.55 -7.23 17.81
C ARG A 181 2.59 -7.62 18.93
N GLY A 182 3.06 -8.43 19.87
CA GLY A 182 2.20 -9.09 20.84
C GLY A 182 1.22 -10.01 20.11
N ALA A 183 -0.06 -9.68 20.11
CA ALA A 183 -1.11 -10.42 19.39
C ALA A 183 -1.61 -9.71 18.11
N GLU A 184 -1.04 -8.55 17.77
CA GLU A 184 -1.48 -7.75 16.62
C GLU A 184 -0.56 -7.94 15.41
N TYR A 185 -1.14 -8.01 14.23
CA TYR A 185 -0.43 -8.07 12.96
C TYR A 185 -0.47 -6.71 12.28
N TRP A 186 0.71 -6.20 11.92
CA TRP A 186 0.90 -4.89 11.34
C TRP A 186 1.58 -4.98 9.98
N ALA A 187 1.03 -4.32 8.96
CA ALA A 187 1.76 -4.01 7.74
C ALA A 187 2.75 -2.91 8.04
N CYS A 188 4.01 -3.06 7.62
CA CYS A 188 5.07 -2.08 7.76
C CYS A 188 5.85 -1.96 6.44
N TRP A 189 6.06 -0.72 5.99
CA TRP A 189 6.82 -0.43 4.77
C TRP A 189 7.51 0.94 4.88
N GLY A 190 8.39 1.25 3.92
CA GLY A 190 9.04 2.56 3.81
C GLY A 190 10.16 2.83 4.82
N LYS A 191 10.32 2.02 5.87
CA LYS A 191 11.48 2.14 6.76
C LYS A 191 12.78 1.93 5.98
N LYS A 192 13.76 2.82 6.18
CA LYS A 192 15.13 2.61 5.71
C LYS A 192 15.71 1.43 6.49
N THR A 193 16.04 0.35 5.79
CA THR A 193 17.01 -0.61 6.30
C THR A 193 18.34 0.15 6.40
N ILE A 194 18.81 0.38 7.63
CA ILE A 194 20.17 0.90 7.88
C ILE A 194 21.16 -0.22 7.58
#